data_AF-A0A1Z5KRS9-F1
#
_entry.id   AF-A0A1Z5KRS9-F1
#
_cell.length_a   1.000
_cell.length_b   1.000
_cell.length_c   1.000
_cell.angle_alpha   90.00
_cell.angle_beta   90.00
_cell.angle_gamma   90.00
#
_symmetry.space_group_name_H-M   'P 1'
#
loop_
_entity.id
_entity.type
_entity.pdbx_description
1 polymer ?
#
loop_
_entity_poly.entity_id
_entity_poly.type
_entity_poly.pdbx_seq_one_letter_code
_entity_poly.pdbx_strand_id
1 'polypeptide(L)'
;MNEPRNSPQRRKQFLVICLVMAVCFLYSFTTSGGFTSIEIEEGEFPGGSFVFKRTKRDYAASQGLARFIAKEGGVEKKQHADVVYTIYFDDPRIVMGGRQQRFAAGLLAVEEDDRSKQLLSKNFDIHEYTDEDFIELSAAELWPKIKYETEVLPRTKAAVIQFPFTDGFISALMLTWRIIPALRQRVEQSGEGTPAVVITTCSVDDQMCTHYAPFSMGETFLLGEPDCKQYAKALGKSDLFDFSQTVVFLKKVFPFVTYFSSDSKSQLQTEEL
;
A
#
# COMPACT_ATOMS: atom_id res chain seq x y z
N MET A 1 26.87 -24.17 -25.45
CA MET A 1 26.22 -23.65 -26.67
C MET A 1 25.91 -22.17 -26.45
N ASN A 2 26.66 -21.27 -27.09
CA ASN A 2 26.45 -19.82 -27.00
C ASN A 2 25.63 -19.38 -28.21
N GLU A 3 24.31 -19.52 -28.13
CA GLU A 3 23.45 -18.87 -29.12
C GLU A 3 23.65 -17.35 -29.03
N PRO A 4 23.86 -16.66 -30.16
CA PRO A 4 24.04 -15.22 -30.15
C PRO A 4 22.79 -14.57 -29.53
N ARG A 5 23.02 -13.59 -28.65
CA ARG A 5 21.98 -12.89 -27.88
C ARG A 5 20.83 -12.36 -28.76
N ASN A 6 21.11 -12.09 -30.03
CA ASN A 6 20.19 -11.53 -31.03
C ASN A 6 19.60 -12.57 -32.01
N SER A 7 19.61 -13.87 -31.70
CA SER A 7 19.06 -14.88 -32.61
C SER A 7 17.56 -14.66 -32.89
N PRO A 8 17.08 -14.95 -34.11
CA PRO A 8 15.64 -14.87 -34.43
C PRO A 8 14.77 -15.72 -33.51
N GLN A 9 15.27 -16.88 -33.05
CA GLN A 9 14.57 -17.73 -32.09
C GLN A 9 14.35 -17.02 -30.74
N ARG A 10 15.39 -16.36 -30.19
CA ARG A 10 15.28 -15.59 -28.93
C ARG A 10 14.27 -14.44 -29.04
N ARG A 11 14.23 -13.75 -30.19
CA ARG A 11 13.23 -12.69 -30.44
C ARG A 11 11.80 -13.24 -30.43
N LYS A 12 11.58 -14.40 -31.06
CA LYS A 12 10.26 -15.08 -31.03
C LYS A 12 9.88 -15.52 -29.62
N GLN A 13 10.79 -16.14 -28.87
CA GLN A 13 10.56 -16.52 -27.47
C GLN A 13 10.22 -15.29 -26.61
N PHE A 14 10.96 -14.20 -26.77
CA PHE A 14 10.71 -12.95 -26.05
C PHE A 14 9.33 -12.39 -26.34
N LEU A 15 8.91 -12.34 -27.61
CA LEU A 15 7.56 -11.91 -28.00
C LEU A 15 6.47 -12.76 -27.34
N VAL A 16 6.66 -14.08 -27.28
CA VAL A 16 5.72 -14.99 -26.58
C VAL A 16 5.68 -14.67 -25.09
N ILE A 17 6.83 -14.46 -24.44
CA ILE A 17 6.90 -14.09 -23.02
C ILE A 17 6.19 -12.75 -22.77
N CYS A 18 6.42 -11.74 -23.61
CA CYS A 18 5.74 -10.45 -23.52
C CYS A 18 4.22 -10.59 -23.68
N LEU A 19 3.76 -11.39 -24.64
CA LEU A 19 2.33 -11.65 -24.86
C LEU A 19 1.71 -12.34 -23.63
N VAL A 20 2.36 -13.37 -23.09
CA VAL A 20 1.89 -14.06 -21.87
C VAL A 20 1.83 -13.10 -20.69
N MET A 21 2.86 -12.29 -20.47
CA MET A 21 2.85 -11.27 -19.40
C MET A 21 1.74 -10.25 -19.59
N ALA A 22 1.50 -9.79 -20.83
CA ALA A 22 0.43 -8.83 -21.13
C ALA A 22 -0.96 -9.43 -20.85
N VAL A 23 -1.19 -10.69 -21.23
CA VAL A 23 -2.44 -11.40 -20.94
C VAL A 23 -2.63 -11.61 -19.43
N CYS A 24 -1.59 -12.05 -18.72
CA CYS A 24 -1.64 -12.21 -17.26
C CYS A 24 -1.86 -10.88 -16.53
N PHE A 25 -1.26 -9.79 -17.02
CA PHE A 25 -1.47 -8.45 -16.49
C PHE A 25 -2.91 -7.99 -16.73
N LEU A 26 -3.42 -8.13 -17.96
CA LEU A 26 -4.79 -7.76 -18.29
C LEU A 26 -5.79 -8.57 -17.46
N TYR A 27 -5.56 -9.88 -17.31
CA TYR A 27 -6.36 -10.73 -16.43
C TYR A 27 -6.35 -10.22 -14.98
N SER A 28 -5.16 -10.03 -14.40
CA SER A 28 -5.02 -9.49 -13.04
C SER A 28 -5.67 -8.12 -12.87
N PHE A 29 -5.61 -7.27 -13.89
CA PHE A 29 -6.25 -5.96 -13.93
C PHE A 29 -7.77 -6.07 -13.94
N THR A 30 -8.33 -6.95 -14.77
CA THR A 30 -9.77 -7.19 -14.81
C THR A 30 -10.29 -7.77 -13.49
N THR A 31 -9.60 -8.75 -12.91
CA THR A 31 -10.02 -9.40 -11.66
C THR A 31 -9.84 -8.52 -10.43
N SER A 32 -8.87 -7.61 -10.43
CA SER A 32 -8.70 -6.59 -9.39
C SER A 32 -9.68 -5.42 -9.51
N GLY A 33 -10.72 -5.51 -10.35
CA GLY A 33 -11.71 -4.46 -10.51
C GLY A 33 -11.24 -3.25 -11.32
N GLY A 34 -10.24 -3.41 -12.20
CA GLY A 34 -9.70 -2.32 -13.02
C GLY A 34 -10.75 -1.57 -13.85
N PHE A 35 -11.86 -2.23 -14.20
CA PHE A 35 -13.00 -1.64 -14.91
C PHE A 35 -14.25 -1.44 -14.03
N THR A 36 -14.20 -1.84 -12.76
CA THR A 36 -15.34 -1.71 -11.84
C THR A 36 -15.57 -0.22 -11.51
N SER A 37 -16.85 0.18 -11.46
CA SER A 37 -17.27 1.50 -10.97
C SER A 37 -16.90 1.63 -9.49
N ILE A 38 -16.55 2.85 -9.07
CA ILE A 38 -16.40 3.14 -7.65
C ILE A 38 -17.75 3.66 -7.16
N GLU A 39 -18.44 2.84 -6.40
CA GLU A 39 -19.69 3.19 -5.74
C GLU A 39 -19.39 3.47 -4.28
N ILE A 40 -19.60 4.72 -3.87
CA ILE A 40 -19.33 5.18 -2.51
C ILE A 40 -20.67 5.33 -1.80
N GLU A 41 -20.86 4.50 -0.77
CA GLU A 41 -22.05 4.51 0.07
C GLU A 41 -21.76 5.17 1.42
N GLU A 42 -22.80 5.60 2.12
CA GLU A 42 -22.67 5.98 3.52
C GLU A 42 -22.87 4.74 4.39
N GLY A 43 -21.90 4.47 5.26
CA GLY A 43 -21.94 3.37 6.20
C GLY A 43 -21.35 3.78 7.55
N GLU A 44 -20.92 2.80 8.31
CA GLU A 44 -20.40 3.00 9.65
C GLU A 44 -19.11 2.21 9.84
N PHE A 45 -18.08 2.89 10.34
CA PHE A 45 -16.85 2.23 10.79
C PHE A 45 -17.11 1.64 12.19
N PRO A 46 -16.82 0.35 12.42
CA PRO A 46 -17.24 -0.35 13.64
C PRO A 46 -16.64 0.21 14.94
N GLY A 47 -15.45 0.82 14.90
CA GLY A 47 -14.73 1.25 16.09
C GLY A 47 -14.20 0.08 16.93
N GLY A 48 -13.42 0.38 17.97
CA GLY A 48 -12.88 -0.63 18.89
C GLY A 48 -11.44 -0.35 19.34
N SER A 49 -10.88 -1.27 20.12
CA SER A 49 -9.46 -1.22 20.50
C SER A 49 -8.61 -1.73 19.35
N PHE A 50 -7.78 -0.86 18.78
CA PHE A 50 -6.92 -1.16 17.66
C PHE A 50 -5.50 -1.42 18.16
N VAL A 51 -5.03 -2.66 18.07
CA VAL A 51 -3.63 -3.03 18.37
C VAL A 51 -2.87 -3.20 17.07
N PHE A 52 -1.86 -2.36 16.84
CA PHE A 52 -1.28 -2.18 15.52
C PHE A 52 0.24 -2.06 15.54
N LYS A 53 0.85 -2.28 14.38
CA LYS A 53 2.21 -1.84 14.08
C LYS A 53 2.13 -0.72 13.06
N ARG A 54 2.87 0.35 13.31
CA ARG A 54 3.00 1.50 12.41
C ARG A 54 4.33 1.44 11.67
N THR A 55 4.33 1.76 10.38
CA THR A 55 5.56 1.82 9.59
C THR A 55 5.43 2.75 8.40
N LYS A 56 6.52 2.88 7.64
CA LYS A 56 6.56 3.60 6.37
C LYS A 56 7.05 2.64 5.29
N ARG A 57 6.29 2.37 4.24
CA ARG A 57 6.68 1.51 3.10
C ARG A 57 5.70 1.79 1.97
N ASP A 58 5.96 1.21 0.80
CA ASP A 58 4.95 1.23 -0.25
C ASP A 58 3.65 0.59 0.25
N TYR A 59 2.51 1.09 -0.20
CA TYR A 59 1.21 0.54 0.20
C TYR A 59 1.01 -0.93 -0.21
N ALA A 60 1.77 -1.47 -1.16
CA ALA A 60 1.73 -2.91 -1.44
C ALA A 60 2.33 -3.75 -0.30
N ALA A 61 3.30 -3.21 0.45
CA ALA A 61 3.85 -3.86 1.65
C ALA A 61 2.86 -3.90 2.83
N SER A 62 1.83 -3.03 2.84
CA SER A 62 0.87 -2.95 3.94
C SER A 62 0.08 -4.25 4.17
N GLN A 63 -0.29 -4.93 3.08
CA GLN A 63 -0.94 -6.25 3.13
C GLN A 63 0.00 -7.34 3.65
N GLY A 64 1.32 -7.21 3.42
CA GLY A 64 2.33 -8.08 4.03
C GLY A 64 2.35 -7.93 5.56
N LEU A 65 2.33 -6.69 6.06
CA LEU A 65 2.28 -6.41 7.50
C LEU A 65 0.95 -6.89 8.12
N ALA A 66 -0.18 -6.64 7.46
CA ALA A 66 -1.50 -7.11 7.93
C ALA A 66 -1.53 -8.64 8.08
N ARG A 67 -1.03 -9.40 7.09
CA ARG A 67 -0.92 -10.87 7.16
C ARG A 67 0.04 -11.34 8.25
N PHE A 68 1.16 -10.63 8.43
CA PHE A 68 2.10 -10.91 9.51
C PHE A 68 1.41 -10.78 10.87
N ILE A 69 0.71 -9.67 11.14
CA ILE A 69 0.01 -9.43 12.40
C ILE A 69 -1.14 -10.43 12.61
N ALA A 70 -1.92 -10.73 11.56
CA ALA A 70 -2.97 -11.73 11.62
C ALA A 70 -2.42 -13.10 12.06
N LYS A 71 -1.30 -13.53 11.46
CA LYS A 71 -0.60 -14.75 11.86
C LYS A 71 -0.09 -14.69 13.31
N GLU A 72 0.47 -13.56 13.72
CA GLU A 72 0.99 -13.35 15.07
C GLU A 72 -0.10 -13.38 16.15
N GLY A 73 -1.30 -12.91 15.82
CA GLY A 73 -2.48 -12.88 16.70
C GLY A 73 -3.39 -14.11 16.54
N GLY A 74 -2.94 -15.15 15.81
CA GLY A 74 -3.71 -16.39 15.64
C GLY A 74 -5.03 -16.20 14.90
N VAL A 75 -5.14 -15.20 14.04
CA VAL A 75 -6.35 -14.92 13.24
C VAL A 75 -6.37 -15.82 12.02
N GLU A 76 -7.49 -16.53 11.83
CA GLU A 76 -7.69 -17.35 10.63
C GLU A 76 -8.06 -16.47 9.42
N LYS A 77 -7.70 -16.90 8.21
CA LYS A 77 -7.97 -16.14 6.97
C LYS A 77 -9.43 -15.71 6.81
N LYS A 78 -10.37 -16.58 7.20
CA LYS A 78 -11.82 -16.33 7.14
C LYS A 78 -12.29 -15.19 8.05
N GLN A 79 -11.49 -14.85 9.07
CA GLN A 79 -11.80 -13.80 10.04
C GLN A 79 -11.14 -12.46 9.67
N HIS A 80 -10.30 -12.41 8.62
CA HIS A 80 -9.53 -11.21 8.29
C HIS A 80 -10.42 -9.99 8.09
N ALA A 81 -11.56 -10.16 7.40
CA ALA A 81 -12.50 -9.08 7.10
C ALA A 81 -13.04 -8.37 8.34
N ASP A 82 -13.18 -9.10 9.44
CA ASP A 82 -13.82 -8.60 10.66
C ASP A 82 -12.82 -8.01 11.66
N VAL A 83 -11.54 -8.40 11.58
CA VAL A 83 -10.58 -8.06 12.63
C VAL A 83 -9.28 -7.44 12.12
N VAL A 84 -8.87 -7.64 10.87
CA VAL A 84 -7.57 -7.16 10.37
C VAL A 84 -7.75 -5.89 9.56
N TYR A 85 -7.29 -4.77 10.12
CA TYR A 85 -7.46 -3.45 9.48
C TYR A 85 -6.11 -2.82 9.15
N THR A 86 -6.09 -2.06 8.06
CA THR A 86 -4.96 -1.20 7.66
C THR A 86 -5.44 0.23 7.50
N ILE A 87 -4.77 1.17 8.15
CA ILE A 87 -5.01 2.61 8.10
C ILE A 87 -3.92 3.26 7.23
N TYR A 88 -4.34 3.99 6.21
CA TYR A 88 -3.50 4.71 5.26
C TYR A 88 -3.55 6.22 5.57
N PHE A 89 -2.45 6.75 6.09
CA PHE A 89 -2.38 8.14 6.58
C PHE A 89 -2.18 9.16 5.46
N ASP A 90 -1.65 8.74 4.31
CA ASP A 90 -1.22 9.65 3.26
C ASP A 90 -2.08 9.57 2.00
N ASP A 91 -2.18 10.70 1.30
CA ASP A 91 -2.68 10.74 -0.07
C ASP A 91 -1.52 10.36 -1.00
N PRO A 92 -1.62 9.27 -1.77
CA PRO A 92 -0.55 8.86 -2.68
C PRO A 92 -0.28 9.86 -3.81
N ARG A 93 -1.17 10.84 -4.03
CA ARG A 93 -0.96 11.98 -4.93
C ARG A 93 -0.07 13.06 -4.32
N ILE A 94 0.05 13.11 -2.99
CA ILE A 94 0.86 14.08 -2.24
C ILE A 94 2.17 13.41 -1.77
N VAL A 95 2.06 12.30 -1.04
CA VAL A 95 3.18 11.48 -0.60
C VAL A 95 3.29 10.30 -1.56
N MET A 96 4.06 10.50 -2.62
CA MET A 96 4.22 9.50 -3.66
C MET A 96 4.86 8.21 -3.13
N GLY A 97 4.53 7.12 -3.83
CA GLY A 97 4.88 5.73 -3.54
C GLY A 97 6.31 5.45 -3.03
N GLY A 98 6.46 4.27 -2.44
CA GLY A 98 7.73 3.79 -1.93
C GLY A 98 7.86 3.97 -0.42
N ARG A 99 9.08 4.13 0.08
CA ARG A 99 9.41 4.01 1.51
C ARG A 99 8.91 5.17 2.40
N GLN A 100 8.24 6.16 1.84
CA GLN A 100 7.77 7.34 2.56
C GLN A 100 6.29 7.26 2.93
N GLN A 101 5.51 6.39 2.29
CA GLN A 101 4.09 6.31 2.60
C GLN A 101 3.90 5.65 3.96
N ARG A 102 3.11 6.28 4.82
CA ARG A 102 2.84 5.85 6.18
C ARG A 102 1.54 5.05 6.22
N PHE A 103 1.56 3.96 6.97
CA PHE A 103 0.37 3.19 7.29
C PHE A 103 0.54 2.47 8.63
N ALA A 104 -0.58 2.11 9.23
CA ALA A 104 -0.65 1.20 10.36
C ALA A 104 -1.49 -0.01 9.98
N ALA A 105 -1.04 -1.21 10.30
CA ALA A 105 -1.86 -2.42 10.18
C ALA A 105 -1.98 -3.05 11.57
N GLY A 106 -3.13 -3.64 11.86
CA GLY A 106 -3.42 -4.12 13.20
C GLY A 106 -4.69 -4.95 13.29
N LEU A 107 -4.98 -5.38 14.52
CA LEU A 107 -6.23 -6.01 14.88
C LEU A 107 -7.17 -4.99 15.52
N LEU A 108 -8.39 -4.90 15.01
CA LEU A 108 -9.47 -4.17 15.67
C LEU A 108 -10.25 -5.16 16.53
N ALA A 109 -10.01 -5.10 17.84
CA ALA A 109 -10.72 -5.88 18.82
C ALA A 109 -11.98 -5.12 19.29
N VAL A 110 -13.12 -5.77 19.16
CA VAL A 110 -14.30 -5.46 19.98
C VAL A 110 -14.05 -6.11 21.34
N GLU A 111 -14.37 -5.41 22.42
CA GLU A 111 -14.01 -5.67 23.84
C GLU A 111 -13.77 -7.14 24.25
N GLU A 112 -12.81 -7.36 25.16
CA GLU A 112 -12.41 -8.67 25.75
C GLU A 112 -11.59 -9.64 24.88
N ASP A 113 -10.97 -9.14 23.80
CA ASP A 113 -10.09 -9.97 22.98
C ASP A 113 -8.68 -10.16 23.59
N ASP A 114 -8.36 -11.38 24.03
CA ASP A 114 -7.04 -11.73 24.54
C ASP A 114 -5.94 -11.66 23.47
N ARG A 115 -6.28 -11.65 22.17
CA ARG A 115 -5.32 -11.47 21.07
C ARG A 115 -4.56 -10.15 21.19
N SER A 116 -5.25 -9.07 21.61
CA SER A 116 -4.63 -7.76 21.83
C SER A 116 -3.55 -7.81 22.90
N LYS A 117 -3.82 -8.47 24.03
CA LYS A 117 -2.84 -8.67 25.10
C LYS A 117 -1.67 -9.54 24.65
N GLN A 118 -1.97 -10.61 23.89
CA GLN A 118 -0.95 -11.49 23.33
C GLN A 118 0.01 -10.71 22.41
N LEU A 119 -0.51 -9.88 21.50
CA LEU A 119 0.32 -9.06 20.62
C LEU A 119 1.17 -8.06 21.39
N LEU A 120 0.58 -7.33 22.35
CA LEU A 120 1.31 -6.37 23.18
C LEU A 120 2.41 -7.04 24.02
N SER A 121 2.20 -8.27 24.51
CA SER A 121 3.21 -9.02 25.26
C SER A 121 4.46 -9.35 24.44
N LYS A 122 4.37 -9.36 23.10
CA LYS A 122 5.54 -9.59 22.23
C LYS A 122 6.52 -8.43 22.24
N ASN A 123 6.11 -7.24 22.70
CA ASN A 123 6.98 -6.07 22.75
C ASN A 123 8.20 -6.23 23.66
N PHE A 124 8.14 -7.13 24.67
CA PHE A 124 9.27 -7.36 25.58
C PHE A 124 10.51 -7.91 24.85
N ASP A 125 10.32 -8.65 23.76
CA ASP A 125 11.41 -9.27 23.00
C ASP A 125 11.85 -8.44 21.78
N ILE A 126 11.21 -7.28 21.54
CA ILE A 126 11.46 -6.45 20.36
C ILE A 126 12.52 -5.39 20.66
N HIS A 127 13.69 -5.57 20.06
CA HIS A 127 14.72 -4.54 20.02
C HIS A 127 14.36 -3.45 19.01
N GLU A 128 14.62 -2.18 19.38
CA GLU A 128 14.38 -1.05 18.49
C GLU A 128 15.27 -1.15 17.26
N TYR A 129 14.66 -0.96 16.08
CA TYR A 129 15.38 -0.90 14.82
C TYR A 129 15.89 0.52 14.59
N THR A 130 17.04 0.65 13.93
CA THR A 130 17.59 1.96 13.55
C THR A 130 17.00 2.46 12.23
N ASP A 131 17.23 3.74 11.89
CA ASP A 131 16.82 4.27 10.58
C ASP A 131 17.55 3.56 9.42
N GLU A 132 18.77 3.08 9.64
CA GLU A 132 19.51 2.26 8.67
C GLU A 132 18.86 0.89 8.47
N ASP A 133 18.47 0.20 9.55
CA ASP A 133 17.73 -1.07 9.50
C ASP A 133 16.48 -0.92 8.62
N PHE A 134 15.77 0.21 8.78
CA PHE A 134 14.60 0.50 7.97
C PHE A 134 14.93 0.63 6.47
N ILE A 135 16.13 1.09 6.09
CA ILE A 135 16.55 1.19 4.69
C ILE A 135 17.05 -0.17 4.17
N GLU A 136 17.77 -0.93 4.98
CA GLU A 136 18.47 -2.12 4.52
C GLU A 136 17.59 -3.38 4.55
N LEU A 137 16.75 -3.53 5.58
CA LEU A 137 15.99 -4.75 5.81
C LEU A 137 14.84 -4.90 4.83
N SER A 138 14.61 -6.14 4.42
CA SER A 138 13.39 -6.52 3.72
C SER A 138 12.17 -6.35 4.63
N ALA A 139 10.97 -6.28 4.04
CA ALA A 139 9.75 -6.15 4.82
C ALA A 139 9.59 -7.33 5.82
N ALA A 140 9.92 -8.55 5.40
CA ALA A 140 9.85 -9.75 6.23
C ALA A 140 10.77 -9.72 7.45
N GLU A 141 11.96 -9.13 7.33
CA GLU A 141 12.92 -8.97 8.42
C GLU A 141 12.56 -7.78 9.32
N LEU A 142 11.91 -6.76 8.75
CA LEU A 142 11.53 -5.56 9.47
C LEU A 142 10.30 -5.77 10.37
N TRP A 143 9.26 -6.48 9.91
CA TRP A 143 8.00 -6.61 10.67
C TRP A 143 8.15 -7.15 12.11
N PRO A 144 9.01 -8.16 12.38
CA PRO A 144 9.25 -8.63 13.74
C PRO A 144 9.90 -7.58 14.65
N LYS A 145 10.66 -6.63 14.09
CA LYS A 145 11.36 -5.58 14.84
C LYS A 145 10.50 -4.37 15.20
N ILE A 146 9.29 -4.26 14.65
CA ILE A 146 8.39 -3.13 14.92
C ILE A 146 7.54 -3.45 16.15
N LYS A 147 7.52 -2.56 17.15
CA LYS A 147 6.70 -2.69 18.36
C LYS A 147 5.20 -2.52 18.05
N TYR A 148 4.37 -3.24 18.80
CA TYR A 148 2.93 -3.04 18.83
C TYR A 148 2.55 -1.81 19.67
N GLU A 149 1.58 -1.07 19.18
CA GLU A 149 0.94 0.07 19.85
C GLU A 149 -0.56 -0.21 19.98
N THR A 150 -1.27 0.55 20.80
CA THR A 150 -2.72 0.42 20.97
C THR A 150 -3.38 1.80 20.99
N GLU A 151 -4.55 1.91 20.37
CA GLU A 151 -5.37 3.11 20.36
C GLU A 151 -6.86 2.72 20.35
N VAL A 152 -7.74 3.58 20.87
CA VAL A 152 -9.19 3.35 20.80
C VAL A 152 -9.76 4.14 19.64
N LEU A 153 -10.25 3.43 18.62
CA LEU A 153 -10.86 4.03 17.45
C LEU A 153 -12.38 4.20 17.66
N PRO A 154 -12.93 5.40 17.41
CA PRO A 154 -14.34 5.65 17.60
C PRO A 154 -15.17 4.95 16.52
N ARG A 155 -16.35 4.47 16.92
CA ARG A 155 -17.39 4.09 15.98
C ARG A 155 -18.00 5.35 15.37
N THR A 156 -18.01 5.47 14.04
CA THR A 156 -18.46 6.70 13.38
C THR A 156 -18.98 6.45 11.97
N LYS A 157 -19.79 7.39 11.45
CA LYS A 157 -20.22 7.37 10.05
C LYS A 157 -19.01 7.51 9.13
N ALA A 158 -19.03 6.76 8.04
CA ALA A 158 -17.94 6.71 7.08
C ALA A 158 -18.47 6.62 5.65
N ALA A 159 -17.71 7.14 4.69
CA ALA A 159 -17.83 6.75 3.30
C ALA A 159 -17.28 5.32 3.15
N VAL A 160 -18.05 4.43 2.52
CA VAL A 160 -17.70 3.01 2.37
C VAL A 160 -17.66 2.64 0.89
N ILE A 161 -16.62 1.90 0.51
CA ILE A 161 -16.50 1.26 -0.81
C ILE A 161 -16.22 -0.21 -0.57
N GLN A 162 -16.93 -1.07 -1.28
CA GLN A 162 -16.54 -2.47 -1.45
C GLN A 162 -15.89 -2.63 -2.82
N PHE A 163 -14.71 -3.24 -2.87
CA PHE A 163 -13.94 -3.37 -4.12
C PHE A 163 -13.28 -4.74 -4.26
N PRO A 164 -13.24 -5.32 -5.49
CA PRO A 164 -12.57 -6.58 -5.74
C PRO A 164 -11.08 -6.57 -5.37
N PHE A 165 -10.60 -7.67 -4.82
CA PHE A 165 -9.25 -7.82 -4.30
C PHE A 165 -8.66 -9.19 -4.64
N THR A 166 -7.41 -9.20 -5.12
CA THR A 166 -6.71 -10.43 -5.52
C THR A 166 -5.42 -10.67 -4.74
N ASP A 167 -5.19 -9.98 -3.62
CA ASP A 167 -3.93 -10.01 -2.83
C ASP A 167 -2.66 -9.78 -3.67
N GLY A 168 -2.83 -9.11 -4.81
CA GLY A 168 -1.79 -8.89 -5.79
C GLY A 168 -1.35 -7.44 -5.85
N PHE A 169 -0.21 -7.22 -6.50
CA PHE A 169 0.31 -5.87 -6.77
C PHE A 169 -0.72 -4.98 -7.49
N ILE A 170 -1.54 -5.55 -8.40
CA ILE A 170 -2.55 -4.78 -9.13
C ILE A 170 -3.66 -4.28 -8.21
N SER A 171 -4.11 -5.08 -7.24
CA SER A 171 -5.08 -4.61 -6.24
C SER A 171 -4.50 -3.49 -5.38
N ALA A 172 -3.22 -3.59 -4.98
CA ALA A 172 -2.53 -2.51 -4.28
C ALA A 172 -2.42 -1.23 -5.14
N LEU A 173 -2.23 -1.38 -6.46
CA LEU A 173 -2.24 -0.27 -7.40
C LEU A 173 -3.63 0.37 -7.49
N MET A 174 -4.70 -0.42 -7.58
CA MET A 174 -6.08 0.09 -7.60
C MET A 174 -6.43 0.82 -6.29
N LEU A 175 -6.02 0.26 -5.15
CA LEU A 175 -6.16 0.91 -3.85
C LEU A 175 -5.50 2.30 -3.85
N THR A 176 -4.24 2.34 -4.30
CA THR A 176 -3.42 3.56 -4.29
C THR A 176 -3.96 4.62 -5.27
N TRP A 177 -4.30 4.24 -6.50
CA TRP A 177 -4.58 5.21 -7.56
C TRP A 177 -6.06 5.51 -7.79
N ARG A 178 -6.96 4.62 -7.38
CA ARG A 178 -8.41 4.79 -7.56
C ARG A 178 -9.13 4.97 -6.24
N ILE A 179 -8.98 4.02 -5.31
CA ILE A 179 -9.82 3.96 -4.11
C ILE A 179 -9.47 5.07 -3.10
N ILE A 180 -8.19 5.17 -2.69
CA ILE A 180 -7.78 6.16 -1.69
C ILE A 180 -8.10 7.60 -2.14
N PRO A 181 -7.76 8.02 -3.38
CA PRO A 181 -8.12 9.35 -3.87
C PRO A 181 -9.63 9.60 -3.89
N ALA A 182 -10.44 8.63 -4.32
CA ALA A 182 -11.89 8.78 -4.42
C ALA A 182 -12.55 8.95 -3.04
N LEU A 183 -12.16 8.13 -2.06
CA LEU A 183 -12.65 8.25 -0.68
C LEU A 183 -12.27 9.57 -0.04
N ARG A 184 -11.00 9.98 -0.16
CA ARG A 184 -10.52 11.25 0.37
C ARG A 184 -11.29 12.42 -0.23
N GLN A 185 -11.47 12.43 -1.55
CA GLN A 185 -12.25 13.45 -2.23
C GLN A 185 -13.70 13.50 -1.73
N ARG A 186 -14.34 12.34 -1.50
CA ARG A 186 -15.71 12.29 -0.97
C ARG A 186 -15.82 12.88 0.43
N VAL A 187 -14.87 12.59 1.32
CA VAL A 187 -14.82 13.14 2.68
C VAL A 187 -14.55 14.64 2.63
N GLU A 188 -13.57 15.09 1.84
CA GLU A 188 -13.27 16.52 1.66
C GLU A 188 -14.48 17.31 1.13
N GLN A 189 -15.23 16.75 0.18
CA GLN A 189 -16.46 17.36 -0.35
C GLN A 189 -17.60 17.45 0.66
N SER A 190 -17.62 16.56 1.66
CA SER A 190 -18.62 16.62 2.73
C SER A 190 -18.39 17.80 3.68
N GLY A 191 -17.16 18.34 3.73
CA GLY A 191 -16.75 19.35 4.70
C GLY A 191 -16.58 18.81 6.13
N GLU A 192 -16.92 17.54 6.35
CA GLU A 192 -16.74 16.80 7.59
C GLU A 192 -15.51 15.89 7.45
N GLY A 193 -14.72 15.71 8.50
CA GLY A 193 -13.73 14.61 8.54
C GLY A 193 -12.35 14.93 7.98
N THR A 194 -11.96 16.20 7.94
CA THR A 194 -10.55 16.56 7.74
C THR A 194 -9.78 16.37 9.05
N PRO A 195 -8.63 15.67 9.05
CA PRO A 195 -7.93 15.08 7.91
C PRO A 195 -8.53 13.74 7.45
N ALA A 196 -8.66 13.56 6.13
CA ALA A 196 -9.23 12.35 5.56
C ALA A 196 -8.23 11.19 5.62
N VAL A 197 -8.62 10.12 6.32
CA VAL A 197 -7.85 8.87 6.47
C VAL A 197 -8.64 7.74 5.81
N VAL A 198 -7.94 6.80 5.18
CA VAL A 198 -8.58 5.63 4.57
C VAL A 198 -8.22 4.39 5.38
N ILE A 199 -9.22 3.62 5.76
CA ILE A 199 -9.09 2.38 6.51
C ILE A 199 -9.56 1.24 5.61
N THR A 200 -8.89 0.10 5.63
CA THR A 200 -9.22 -1.03 4.77
C THR A 200 -9.19 -2.32 5.57
N THR A 201 -10.15 -3.18 5.30
CA THR A 201 -10.16 -4.60 5.69
C THR A 201 -10.49 -5.44 4.46
N CYS A 202 -10.03 -6.68 4.42
CA CYS A 202 -10.22 -7.56 3.26
C CYS A 202 -10.66 -8.96 3.65
N SER A 203 -11.71 -9.44 2.99
CA SER A 203 -12.13 -10.84 2.99
C SER A 203 -11.34 -11.60 1.93
N VAL A 204 -10.54 -12.55 2.36
CA VAL A 204 -9.77 -13.44 1.45
C VAL A 204 -10.70 -14.40 0.73
N ASP A 205 -11.76 -14.86 1.42
CA ASP A 205 -12.70 -15.84 0.89
C ASP A 205 -13.64 -15.21 -0.14
N ASP A 206 -14.14 -13.99 0.13
CA ASP A 206 -15.01 -13.28 -0.80
C ASP A 206 -14.25 -12.53 -1.89
N GLN A 207 -12.91 -12.45 -1.80
CA GLN A 207 -12.07 -11.66 -2.69
C GLN A 207 -12.50 -10.19 -2.78
N MET A 208 -12.91 -9.63 -1.64
CA MET A 208 -13.45 -8.27 -1.52
C MET A 208 -12.76 -7.54 -0.38
N CYS A 209 -12.39 -6.29 -0.62
CA CYS A 209 -11.99 -5.37 0.44
C CYS A 209 -13.11 -4.35 0.71
N THR A 210 -13.29 -4.03 1.98
CA THR A 210 -14.13 -2.92 2.42
C THR A 210 -13.21 -1.78 2.86
N HIS A 211 -13.39 -0.63 2.22
CA HIS A 211 -12.64 0.58 2.46
C HIS A 211 -13.54 1.61 3.13
N TYR A 212 -13.08 2.18 4.23
CA TYR A 212 -13.78 3.19 5.00
C TYR A 212 -13.01 4.51 4.94
N ALA A 213 -13.73 5.62 4.89
CA ALA A 213 -13.18 6.94 5.18
C ALA A 213 -14.13 7.66 6.15
N PRO A 214 -13.78 7.74 7.45
CA PRO A 214 -14.59 8.39 8.46
C PRO A 214 -14.94 9.85 8.11
N PHE A 215 -16.20 10.25 8.31
CA PHE A 215 -16.63 11.64 8.14
C PHE A 215 -16.32 12.51 9.34
N SER A 216 -15.88 11.95 10.47
CA SER A 216 -15.55 12.74 11.66
C SER A 216 -14.39 12.12 12.42
N MET A 217 -13.81 12.92 13.34
CA MET A 217 -12.71 12.49 14.21
C MET A 217 -11.45 12.01 13.44
N GLY A 218 -11.19 12.60 12.27
CA GLY A 218 -10.04 12.23 11.43
C GLY A 218 -8.70 12.28 12.17
N GLU A 219 -8.54 13.21 13.12
CA GLU A 219 -7.35 13.32 13.98
C GLU A 219 -7.13 12.07 14.85
N THR A 220 -8.18 11.45 15.37
CA THR A 220 -8.07 10.20 16.14
C THR A 220 -7.57 9.07 15.26
N PHE A 221 -8.03 9.00 14.00
CA PHE A 221 -7.57 8.01 13.03
C PHE A 221 -6.15 8.25 12.51
N LEU A 222 -5.52 9.38 12.83
CA LEU A 222 -4.10 9.61 12.56
C LEU A 222 -3.17 8.93 13.57
N LEU A 223 -3.67 8.42 14.70
CA LEU A 223 -2.85 7.73 15.71
C LEU A 223 -1.65 8.59 16.19
N GLY A 224 -1.88 9.90 16.33
CA GLY A 224 -0.85 10.87 16.71
C GLY A 224 0.13 11.27 15.60
N GLU A 225 -0.02 10.75 14.38
CA GLU A 225 0.76 11.20 13.23
C GLU A 225 0.33 12.60 12.74
N PRO A 226 1.25 13.40 12.17
CA PRO A 226 0.86 14.62 11.48
C PRO A 226 0.01 14.29 10.25
N ASP A 227 -0.89 15.21 9.88
CA ASP A 227 -1.68 15.07 8.65
C ASP A 227 -0.78 14.96 7.40
N CYS A 228 -1.34 14.45 6.31
CA CYS A 228 -0.59 14.20 5.07
C CYS A 228 0.12 15.46 4.52
N LYS A 229 -0.47 16.66 4.65
CA LYS A 229 0.10 17.91 4.12
C LYS A 229 1.26 18.38 5.00
N GLN A 230 1.09 18.31 6.32
CA GLN A 230 2.15 18.61 7.28
C GLN A 230 3.33 17.67 7.12
N TYR A 231 3.06 16.36 6.96
CA TYR A 231 4.09 15.37 6.72
C TYR A 231 4.83 15.61 5.40
N ALA A 232 4.10 15.86 4.31
CA ALA A 232 4.70 16.18 3.02
C ALA A 232 5.60 17.43 3.07
N LYS A 233 5.18 18.47 3.80
CA LYS A 233 5.99 19.67 4.04
C LYS A 233 7.26 19.35 4.82
N ALA A 234 7.19 18.49 5.83
CA ALA A 234 8.34 18.06 6.63
C ALA A 234 9.36 17.25 5.81
N LEU A 235 8.91 16.53 4.77
CA LEU A 235 9.80 15.82 3.84
C LEU A 235 10.61 16.77 2.93
N GLY A 236 10.34 18.08 2.95
CA GLY A 236 11.05 19.06 2.11
C GLY A 236 10.82 18.88 0.61
N LYS A 237 9.82 18.09 0.22
CA LYS A 237 9.51 17.83 -1.19
C LYS A 237 8.61 18.94 -1.74
N SER A 238 9.20 19.86 -2.51
CA SER A 238 8.45 20.73 -3.42
C SER A 238 8.10 20.02 -4.74
N ASP A 239 8.84 18.97 -5.10
CA ASP A 239 8.77 18.40 -6.44
C ASP A 239 8.09 17.03 -6.41
N LEU A 240 6.94 16.99 -7.08
CA LEU A 240 5.98 15.89 -7.13
C LEU A 240 6.46 14.63 -7.86
N PHE A 241 7.72 14.48 -8.28
CA PHE A 241 8.16 13.25 -8.96
C PHE A 241 9.69 13.07 -8.94
N ASP A 242 10.20 12.11 -8.15
CA ASP A 242 11.57 11.63 -8.34
C ASP A 242 11.58 10.45 -9.33
N PHE A 243 11.52 10.79 -10.63
CA PHE A 243 11.59 9.80 -11.71
C PHE A 243 12.90 9.00 -11.68
N SER A 244 13.94 9.47 -10.99
CA SER A 244 15.25 8.81 -10.97
C SER A 244 15.18 7.42 -10.35
N GLN A 245 14.44 7.25 -9.25
CA GLN A 245 14.27 5.96 -8.55
C GLN A 245 13.50 4.94 -9.40
N THR A 246 12.42 5.38 -10.06
CA THR A 246 11.62 4.53 -10.98
C THR A 246 12.47 4.09 -12.16
N VAL A 247 13.27 4.99 -12.73
CA VAL A 247 14.20 4.67 -13.82
C VAL A 247 15.27 3.69 -13.36
N VAL A 248 15.83 3.83 -12.16
CA VAL A 248 16.82 2.89 -11.60
C VAL A 248 16.19 1.51 -11.39
N PHE A 249 14.98 1.44 -10.82
CA PHE A 249 14.26 0.18 -10.65
C PHE A 249 13.95 -0.48 -11.99
N LEU A 250 13.42 0.28 -12.96
CA LEU A 250 13.15 -0.21 -14.32
C LEU A 250 14.44 -0.71 -14.99
N LYS A 251 15.57 -0.02 -14.82
CA LYS A 251 16.87 -0.49 -15.34
C LYS A 251 17.36 -1.76 -14.64
N LYS A 252 17.08 -1.93 -13.34
CA LYS A 252 17.48 -3.12 -12.58
C LYS A 252 16.64 -4.34 -12.93
N VAL A 253 15.32 -4.16 -13.04
CA VAL A 253 14.36 -5.24 -13.34
C VAL A 253 14.34 -5.57 -14.83
N PHE A 254 14.45 -4.53 -15.66
CA PHE A 254 14.46 -4.64 -17.11
C PHE A 254 15.76 -4.03 -17.65
N PRO A 255 16.90 -4.73 -17.53
CA PRO A 255 18.19 -4.22 -18.01
C PRO A 255 18.18 -3.87 -19.50
N PHE A 256 17.21 -4.36 -20.28
CA PHE A 256 17.03 -3.99 -21.67
C PHE A 256 16.46 -2.56 -21.88
N VAL A 257 15.79 -1.95 -20.90
CA VAL A 257 15.30 -0.56 -20.99
C VAL A 257 16.47 0.41 -21.18
N THR A 258 17.68 0.04 -20.72
CA THR A 258 18.89 0.81 -21.00
C THR A 258 19.15 0.98 -22.50
N TYR A 259 18.79 0.01 -23.35
CA TYR A 259 19.00 0.07 -24.81
C TYR A 259 18.13 1.13 -25.48
N PHE A 260 16.93 1.38 -24.98
CA PHE A 260 16.04 2.43 -25.52
C PHE A 260 16.35 3.81 -24.93
N SER A 261 17.01 3.85 -23.78
CA SER A 261 17.31 5.10 -23.07
C SER A 261 18.70 5.66 -23.38
N SER A 262 19.60 4.89 -24.01
CA SER A 262 20.96 5.33 -24.36
C SER A 262 21.08 6.02 -25.73
N ASP A 263 20.15 5.80 -26.65
CA ASP A 263 20.26 6.31 -28.03
C ASP A 263 19.80 7.76 -28.23
N SER A 264 19.17 8.39 -27.23
CA SER A 264 18.71 9.79 -27.35
C SER A 264 19.80 10.83 -27.06
N LYS A 265 20.96 10.44 -26.51
CA LYS A 265 22.07 11.37 -26.24
C LYS A 265 23.19 11.34 -27.30
N SER A 266 23.25 10.33 -28.16
CA SER A 266 24.30 10.20 -29.17
C SER A 266 23.96 10.88 -30.52
N GLN A 267 22.72 11.28 -30.76
CA GLN A 267 22.33 11.96 -32.01
C GLN A 267 22.37 13.50 -31.97
N LEU A 268 22.54 14.12 -30.80
CA LEU A 268 22.59 15.59 -30.66
C LEU A 268 24.00 16.19 -30.76
N GLN A 269 25.03 15.38 -31.06
CA GLN A 269 26.42 15.86 -31.24
C GLN A 269 26.94 15.71 -32.68
N THR A 270 26.08 15.45 -33.67
CA THR A 270 26.51 15.26 -35.07
C THR A 270 25.88 16.24 -36.06
N GLU A 271 25.23 17.32 -35.59
CA GLU A 271 24.70 18.41 -36.44
C GLU A 271 25.37 19.78 -36.22
N GLU A 272 26.52 19.83 -35.55
CA GLU A 272 27.42 21.00 -35.57
C GLU A 272 28.78 20.60 -36.12
N LEU A 273 28.87 20.48 -37.46
CA LEU A 273 30.11 20.54 -38.25
C LEU A 273 29.79 20.95 -39.68
#